data_AF-A0A069JFT5-F1
#
_entry.id   AF-A0A069JFT5-F1
#
_cell.length_a   1.000
_cell.length_b   1.000
_cell.length_c   1.000
_cell.angle_alpha   90.00
_cell.angle_beta   90.00
_cell.angle_gamma   90.00
#
_symmetry.space_group_name_H-M   'P 1'
#
loop_
_entity.id
_entity.type
_entity.pdbx_description
1 polymer ?
#
loop_
_entity_poly.entity_id
_entity_poly.type
_entity_poly.pdbx_seq_one_letter_code
_entity_poly.pdbx_strand_id
1 'polypeptide(L)'
;MPESNLIDRYQAHRTRRFLQNEETFRHWLPNWRTRRRRRVLVVALAVLFTTMVAVSTACLFNPLFAVAWPVLTLLFLPTWSSLQIVSGRQGDAPRQALDEWEIQQRNDARSVGLSVTQTLVFIVAIFLIFTSSVQWNVERLPYTGGLLALTAMLIGACTPAMILSWTNPDPDPIDSEEFDL
;
A
#
# COMPACT_ATOMS: atom_id res chain seq x y z
N MET A 1 -32.89 22.37 15.70
CA MET A 1 -31.73 22.55 14.81
C MET A 1 -30.66 21.60 15.30
N PRO A 2 -30.40 20.46 14.64
CA PRO A 2 -29.50 19.45 15.17
C PRO A 2 -28.05 19.91 14.99
N GLU A 3 -27.24 19.73 16.03
CA GLU A 3 -25.86 20.18 16.09
C GLU A 3 -25.04 19.60 14.92
N SER A 4 -24.57 20.49 14.04
CA SER A 4 -23.57 20.17 13.03
C SER A 4 -22.29 19.69 13.73
N ASN A 5 -22.19 18.39 13.91
CA ASN A 5 -21.06 17.71 14.55
C ASN A 5 -19.75 18.18 13.92
N LEU A 6 -18.73 18.45 14.73
CA LEU A 6 -17.36 18.76 14.28
C LEU A 6 -16.85 17.75 13.24
N ILE A 7 -17.33 16.52 13.33
CA ILE A 7 -17.08 15.43 12.39
C ILE A 7 -17.56 15.76 10.98
N ASP A 8 -18.75 16.35 10.80
CA ASP A 8 -19.29 16.71 9.48
C ASP A 8 -18.50 17.86 8.85
N ARG A 9 -18.13 18.88 9.63
CA ARG A 9 -17.28 19.98 9.13
C ARG A 9 -15.89 19.49 8.71
N TYR A 10 -15.31 18.58 9.48
CA TYR A 10 -14.03 17.95 9.13
C TYR A 10 -14.13 17.07 7.88
N GLN A 11 -15.22 16.30 7.74
CA GLN A 11 -15.47 15.49 6.55
C GLN A 11 -15.67 16.38 5.32
N ALA A 12 -16.47 17.44 5.41
CA ALA A 12 -16.69 18.39 4.31
C ALA A 12 -15.40 19.06 3.83
N HIS A 13 -14.49 19.41 4.76
CA HIS A 13 -13.18 19.97 4.41
C HIS A 13 -12.28 18.95 3.70
N ARG A 14 -12.29 17.69 4.15
CA ARG A 14 -11.55 16.59 3.50
C ARG A 14 -12.11 16.26 2.12
N THR A 15 -13.43 16.31 1.95
CA THR A 15 -14.11 16.11 0.65
C THR A 15 -13.69 17.19 -0.34
N ARG A 16 -13.69 18.47 0.06
CA ARG A 16 -13.22 19.58 -0.81
C ARG A 16 -11.76 19.44 -1.22
N ARG A 17 -10.88 19.02 -0.30
CA ARG A 17 -9.46 18.82 -0.60
C ARG A 17 -9.21 17.59 -1.48
N PHE A 18 -10.03 16.54 -1.36
CA PHE A 18 -9.99 15.39 -2.26
C PHE A 18 -10.41 15.81 -3.66
N LEU A 19 -11.54 16.52 -3.81
CA LEU A 19 -12.03 17.02 -5.10
C LEU A 19 -11.04 17.96 -5.81
N GLN A 20 -10.39 18.88 -5.08
CA GLN A 20 -9.36 19.76 -5.65
C GLN A 20 -8.09 19.01 -6.12
N ASN A 21 -7.68 18.00 -5.35
CA ASN A 21 -6.58 17.12 -5.77
C ASN A 21 -7.02 16.22 -6.94
N GLU A 22 -8.27 15.78 -6.97
CA GLU A 22 -8.84 14.97 -8.04
C GLU A 22 -8.87 15.75 -9.35
N GLU A 23 -9.21 17.04 -9.33
CA GLU A 23 -9.11 17.96 -10.48
C GLU A 23 -7.66 18.16 -10.95
N THR A 24 -6.73 18.33 -10.00
CA THR A 24 -5.30 18.54 -10.29
C THR A 24 -4.64 17.29 -10.88
N PHE A 25 -5.01 16.10 -10.40
CA PHE A 25 -4.50 14.83 -10.91
C PHE A 25 -5.38 14.20 -12.01
N ARG A 26 -6.57 14.77 -12.30
CA ARG A 26 -7.53 14.29 -13.33
C ARG A 26 -6.91 14.21 -14.72
N HIS A 27 -6.02 15.15 -14.99
CA HIS A 27 -5.34 15.34 -16.27
C HIS A 27 -3.99 14.61 -16.31
N TRP A 28 -3.51 14.10 -15.18
CA TRP A 28 -2.25 13.38 -15.10
C TRP A 28 -2.51 11.90 -15.38
N LEU A 29 -2.06 11.46 -16.56
CA LEU A 29 -1.96 10.05 -16.99
C LEU A 29 -3.31 9.31 -17.30
N PRO A 30 -4.22 9.86 -18.15
CA PRO A 30 -5.45 9.17 -18.57
C PRO A 30 -5.17 7.80 -19.23
N ASN A 31 -4.14 7.71 -20.08
CA ASN A 31 -3.73 6.47 -20.75
C ASN A 31 -3.08 5.40 -19.83
N TRP A 32 -2.86 5.70 -18.55
CA TRP A 32 -2.20 4.79 -17.60
C TRP A 32 -3.19 4.10 -16.64
N ARG A 33 -4.49 4.44 -16.71
CA ARG A 33 -5.55 3.83 -15.88
C ARG A 33 -5.93 2.41 -16.29
N THR A 34 -5.38 1.87 -17.39
CA THR A 34 -5.69 0.52 -17.88
C THR A 34 -5.30 -0.59 -16.88
N ARG A 35 -6.16 -1.61 -16.75
CA ARG A 35 -6.04 -2.75 -15.83
C ARG A 35 -4.72 -3.48 -15.98
N ARG A 36 -4.22 -3.57 -17.22
CA ARG A 36 -2.94 -4.22 -17.53
C ARG A 36 -1.76 -3.50 -16.88
N ARG A 37 -1.74 -2.17 -16.86
CA ARG A 37 -0.65 -1.37 -16.26
C ARG A 37 -0.76 -1.31 -14.73
N ARG A 38 -1.98 -1.25 -14.18
CA ARG A 38 -2.23 -1.41 -12.74
C ARG A 38 -1.68 -2.74 -12.22
N ARG A 39 -1.96 -3.85 -12.92
CA ARG A 39 -1.44 -5.18 -12.56
C ARG A 39 0.08 -5.27 -12.62
N VAL A 40 0.72 -4.64 -13.62
CA VAL A 40 2.19 -4.58 -13.70
C VAL A 40 2.79 -3.86 -12.49
N LEU A 41 2.18 -2.75 -12.04
CA LEU A 41 2.63 -2.04 -10.83
C LEU A 41 2.46 -2.90 -9.56
N VAL A 42 1.35 -3.62 -9.43
CA VAL A 42 1.12 -4.56 -8.32
C VAL A 42 2.17 -5.68 -8.33
N VAL A 43 2.47 -6.26 -9.49
CA VAL A 43 3.51 -7.29 -9.64
C VAL A 43 4.89 -6.70 -9.33
N ALA A 44 5.20 -5.50 -9.79
CA ALA A 44 6.45 -4.81 -9.48
C ALA A 44 6.62 -4.59 -7.97
N LEU A 45 5.57 -4.17 -7.27
CA LEU A 45 5.57 -4.06 -5.80
C LEU A 45 5.76 -5.41 -5.11
N ALA A 46 5.09 -6.46 -5.60
CA ALA A 46 5.26 -7.81 -5.05
C ALA A 46 6.72 -8.27 -5.18
N VAL A 47 7.34 -8.07 -6.36
CA VAL A 47 8.75 -8.38 -6.59
C VAL A 47 9.66 -7.54 -5.69
N LEU A 48 9.38 -6.25 -5.52
CA LEU A 48 10.11 -5.39 -4.60
C LEU A 48 10.02 -5.90 -3.15
N PHE A 49 8.85 -6.30 -2.67
CA PHE A 49 8.72 -6.87 -1.34
C PHE A 49 9.46 -8.20 -1.18
N THR A 50 9.37 -9.09 -2.16
CA THR A 50 10.14 -10.35 -2.14
C THR A 50 11.64 -10.08 -2.10
N THR A 51 12.14 -9.12 -2.88
CA THR A 51 13.55 -8.73 -2.85
C THR A 51 13.95 -8.07 -1.53
N MET A 52 13.10 -7.24 -0.91
CA MET A 52 13.35 -6.67 0.41
C MET A 52 13.45 -7.75 1.50
N VAL A 53 12.58 -8.76 1.46
CA VAL A 53 12.67 -9.92 2.37
C VAL A 53 13.96 -10.70 2.14
N ALA A 54 14.30 -10.99 0.87
CA ALA A 54 15.52 -11.71 0.52
C ALA A 54 16.80 -10.95 0.92
N VAL A 55 16.84 -9.63 0.74
CA VAL A 55 17.96 -8.78 1.17
C VAL A 55 18.04 -8.74 2.70
N SER A 56 16.89 -8.67 3.38
CA SER A 56 16.85 -8.70 4.85
C SER A 56 17.42 -10.02 5.38
N THR A 57 17.03 -11.17 4.83
CA THR A 57 17.59 -12.47 5.23
C THR A 57 19.06 -12.63 4.83
N ALA A 58 19.47 -12.07 3.68
CA ALA A 58 20.86 -12.08 3.24
C ALA A 58 21.80 -11.27 4.16
N CYS A 59 21.28 -10.29 4.91
CA CYS A 59 22.05 -9.54 5.91
C CYS A 59 22.63 -10.42 7.02
N LEU A 60 22.06 -11.61 7.27
CA LEU A 60 22.63 -12.58 8.21
C LEU A 60 24.03 -13.04 7.77
N PHE A 61 24.26 -13.14 6.46
CA PHE A 61 25.53 -13.63 5.91
C PHE A 61 26.52 -12.49 5.65
N ASN A 62 26.08 -11.40 5.02
CA ASN A 62 26.97 -10.31 4.60
C ASN A 62 26.36 -8.93 4.89
N PRO A 63 27.07 -8.01 5.56
CA PRO A 63 26.50 -6.73 5.96
C PRO A 63 26.36 -5.76 4.78
N LEU A 64 26.99 -6.00 3.63
CA LEU A 64 26.83 -5.16 2.44
C LEU A 64 25.38 -5.13 1.95
N PHE A 65 24.63 -6.22 2.16
CA PHE A 65 23.21 -6.28 1.82
C PHE A 65 22.36 -5.30 2.63
N ALA A 66 22.83 -4.84 3.79
CA ALA A 66 22.16 -3.81 4.58
C ALA A 66 22.01 -2.49 3.81
N VAL A 67 22.96 -2.17 2.92
CA VAL A 67 22.92 -0.97 2.07
C VAL A 67 21.96 -1.14 0.90
N ALA A 68 21.69 -2.37 0.46
CA ALA A 68 20.72 -2.63 -0.60
C ALA A 68 19.28 -2.36 -0.15
N TRP A 69 18.96 -2.57 1.14
CA TRP A 69 17.62 -2.34 1.68
C TRP A 69 17.12 -0.89 1.52
N PRO A 70 17.86 0.18 1.91
CA PRO A 70 17.42 1.55 1.67
C PRO A 70 17.33 1.90 0.19
N VAL A 71 18.17 1.31 -0.68
CA VAL A 71 18.06 1.48 -2.14
C VAL A 71 16.74 0.90 -2.65
N LEU A 72 16.34 -0.28 -2.18
CA LEU A 72 15.04 -0.86 -2.50
C LEU A 72 13.88 0.01 -1.97
N THR A 73 14.02 0.59 -0.78
CA THR A 73 13.04 1.53 -0.23
C THR A 73 12.90 2.78 -1.11
N LEU A 74 13.99 3.30 -1.65
CA LEU A 74 13.97 4.43 -2.59
C LEU A 74 13.27 4.09 -3.92
N LEU A 75 13.34 2.83 -4.37
CA LEU A 75 12.58 2.38 -5.54
C LEU A 75 11.10 2.10 -5.22
N PHE A 76 10.82 1.61 -4.01
CA PHE A 76 9.47 1.36 -3.52
C PHE A 76 8.64 2.64 -3.47
N LEU A 77 9.19 3.75 -2.95
CA LEU A 77 8.47 5.02 -2.82
C LEU A 77 7.81 5.50 -4.13
N PRO A 78 8.53 5.67 -5.25
CA PRO A 78 7.92 6.10 -6.51
C PRO A 78 6.96 5.05 -7.07
N THR A 79 7.27 3.74 -7.00
CA THR A 79 6.35 2.69 -7.47
C THR A 79 5.03 2.71 -6.69
N TRP A 80 5.10 2.88 -5.38
CA TRP A 80 3.94 3.01 -4.50
C TRP A 80 3.14 4.28 -4.79
N SER A 81 3.81 5.42 -4.91
CA SER A 81 3.16 6.69 -5.28
C SER A 81 2.47 6.60 -6.63
N SER A 82 3.10 5.97 -7.64
CA SER A 82 2.48 5.72 -8.94
C SER A 82 1.23 4.85 -8.82
N LEU A 83 1.26 3.76 -8.03
CA LEU A 83 0.08 2.92 -7.81
C LEU A 83 -1.06 3.72 -7.15
N GLN A 84 -0.75 4.56 -6.15
CA GLN A 84 -1.72 5.39 -5.47
C GLN A 84 -2.38 6.41 -6.41
N ILE A 85 -1.60 7.05 -7.29
CA ILE A 85 -2.11 7.99 -8.29
C ILE A 85 -3.01 7.27 -9.30
N VAL A 86 -2.55 6.14 -9.86
CA VAL A 86 -3.28 5.39 -10.90
C VAL A 86 -4.56 4.76 -10.36
N SER A 87 -4.54 4.30 -9.10
CA SER A 87 -5.71 3.77 -8.39
C SER A 87 -6.67 4.88 -7.93
N GLY A 88 -6.41 6.15 -8.27
CA GLY A 88 -7.25 7.30 -7.90
C GLY A 88 -7.34 7.53 -6.40
N ARG A 89 -6.38 7.01 -5.61
CA ARG A 89 -6.43 6.97 -4.15
C ARG A 89 -7.80 6.51 -3.63
N GLN A 90 -8.44 5.54 -4.27
CA GLN A 90 -9.75 5.00 -3.84
C GLN A 90 -9.76 4.57 -2.36
N GLY A 91 -8.61 4.12 -1.85
CA GLY A 91 -8.42 3.82 -0.42
C GLY A 91 -8.48 5.03 0.54
N ASP A 92 -8.49 6.25 0.00
CA ASP A 92 -8.50 7.55 0.67
C ASP A 92 -9.73 8.41 0.30
N ALA A 93 -10.59 7.93 -0.62
CA ALA A 93 -11.79 8.63 -1.06
C ALA A 93 -12.76 8.89 0.12
N PRO A 94 -13.43 10.06 0.17
CA PRO A 94 -14.34 10.43 1.24
C PRO A 94 -15.53 9.47 1.30
N ARG A 95 -15.89 9.00 2.50
CA ARG A 95 -17.04 8.09 2.71
C ARG A 95 -18.37 8.64 2.20
N GLN A 96 -18.48 9.96 2.05
CA GLN A 96 -19.69 10.64 1.59
C GLN A 96 -19.88 10.62 0.07
N ALA A 97 -18.87 10.15 -0.69
CA ALA A 97 -18.95 10.01 -2.15
C ALA A 97 -19.03 8.55 -2.62
N LEU A 98 -18.96 7.59 -1.68
CA LEU A 98 -18.99 6.15 -1.95
C LEU A 98 -20.33 5.57 -1.52
N ASP A 99 -20.86 4.65 -2.31
CA ASP A 99 -22.07 3.89 -1.95
C ASP A 99 -21.78 2.91 -0.81
N GLU A 100 -22.82 2.43 -0.11
CA GLU A 100 -22.67 1.57 1.09
C GLU A 100 -21.85 0.29 0.78
N TRP A 101 -22.02 -0.25 -0.43
CA TRP A 101 -21.26 -1.39 -0.95
C TRP A 101 -19.75 -1.11 -1.10
N GLU A 102 -19.37 0.07 -1.58
CA GLU A 102 -17.96 0.45 -1.75
C GLU A 102 -17.26 0.68 -0.41
N ILE A 103 -18.00 1.18 0.59
CA ILE A 103 -17.52 1.30 1.97
C ILE A 103 -17.21 -0.08 2.55
N GLN A 104 -18.07 -1.07 2.29
CA GLN A 104 -17.89 -2.44 2.78
C GLN A 104 -16.67 -3.10 2.11
N GLN A 105 -16.54 -2.98 0.79
CA GLN A 105 -15.38 -3.48 0.04
C GLN A 105 -14.05 -2.92 0.55
N ARG A 106 -14.02 -1.63 0.93
CA ARG A 106 -12.83 -0.99 1.53
C ARG A 106 -12.54 -1.51 2.93
N ASN A 107 -13.56 -1.69 3.77
CA ASN A 107 -13.38 -2.22 5.11
C ASN A 107 -12.88 -3.66 5.08
N ASP A 108 -13.37 -4.48 4.15
CA ASP A 108 -12.88 -5.84 3.91
C ASP A 108 -11.43 -5.84 3.43
N ALA A 109 -11.07 -4.97 2.47
CA ALA A 109 -9.68 -4.84 2.04
C ALA A 109 -8.75 -4.41 3.20
N ARG A 110 -9.21 -3.52 4.08
CA ARG A 110 -8.47 -3.08 5.27
C ARG A 110 -8.32 -4.18 6.31
N SER A 111 -9.37 -4.95 6.57
CA SER A 111 -9.32 -6.06 7.52
C SER A 111 -8.34 -7.14 7.03
N VAL A 112 -8.32 -7.42 5.72
CA VAL A 112 -7.31 -8.30 5.11
C VAL A 112 -5.90 -7.72 5.28
N GLY A 113 -5.70 -6.43 5.03
CA GLY A 113 -4.42 -5.76 5.25
C GLY A 113 -3.91 -5.89 6.69
N LEU A 114 -4.80 -5.70 7.68
CA LEU A 114 -4.48 -5.89 9.10
C LEU A 114 -4.11 -7.34 9.41
N SER A 115 -4.91 -8.31 8.95
CA SER A 115 -4.63 -9.73 9.14
C SER A 115 -3.27 -10.11 8.55
N VAL A 116 -2.97 -9.68 7.32
CA VAL A 116 -1.67 -9.93 6.66
C VAL A 116 -0.53 -9.31 7.45
N THR A 117 -0.66 -8.05 7.88
CA THR A 117 0.36 -7.38 8.71
C THR A 117 0.61 -8.17 9.99
N GLN A 118 -0.47 -8.54 10.68
CA GLN A 118 -0.41 -9.25 11.95
C GLN A 118 0.23 -10.62 11.79
N THR A 119 -0.16 -11.39 10.78
CA THR A 119 0.45 -12.71 10.50
C THR A 119 1.94 -12.58 10.18
N LEU A 120 2.34 -11.63 9.32
CA LEU A 120 3.75 -11.46 8.96
C LEU A 120 4.61 -11.01 10.15
N VAL A 121 4.15 -10.02 10.92
CA VAL A 121 4.87 -9.56 12.12
C VAL A 121 4.94 -10.68 13.17
N PHE A 122 3.89 -11.49 13.29
CA PHE A 122 3.88 -12.65 14.17
C PHE A 122 4.92 -13.69 13.76
N ILE A 123 5.07 -13.96 12.46
CA ILE A 123 6.13 -14.85 11.93
C ILE A 123 7.52 -14.28 12.27
N VAL A 124 7.74 -12.97 12.09
CA VAL A 124 9.02 -12.32 12.44
C VAL A 124 9.30 -12.43 13.95
N ALA A 125 8.27 -12.24 14.78
CA ALA A 125 8.40 -12.36 16.23
C ALA A 125 8.77 -13.79 16.65
N ILE A 126 8.08 -14.81 16.12
CA ILE A 126 8.42 -16.23 16.37
C ILE A 126 9.85 -16.52 15.96
N PHE A 127 10.27 -16.06 14.77
CA PHE A 127 11.64 -16.23 14.28
C PHE A 127 12.66 -15.64 15.25
N LEU A 128 12.46 -14.41 15.72
CA LEU A 128 13.35 -13.76 16.68
C LEU A 128 13.39 -14.45 18.05
N ILE A 129 12.24 -14.89 18.56
CA ILE A 129 12.14 -15.62 19.83
C ILE A 129 12.87 -16.97 19.72
N PHE A 130 12.62 -17.72 18.66
CA PHE A 130 13.21 -19.03 18.45
C PHE A 130 14.74 -18.95 18.32
N THR A 131 15.22 -18.05 17.48
CA THR A 131 16.67 -17.85 17.27
C THR A 131 17.38 -17.38 18.55
N SER A 132 16.73 -16.52 19.35
CA SER A 132 17.20 -16.15 20.67
C SER A 132 17.21 -17.33 21.66
N SER A 133 16.19 -18.20 21.64
CA SER A 133 16.10 -19.35 22.56
C SER A 133 17.14 -20.44 22.30
N VAL A 134 17.54 -20.62 21.03
CA VAL A 134 18.58 -21.58 20.62
C VAL A 134 19.99 -20.99 20.82
N GLN A 135 20.10 -19.79 21.42
CA GLN A 135 21.36 -19.08 21.63
C GLN A 135 22.18 -18.92 20.35
N TRP A 136 21.48 -18.74 19.22
CA TRP A 136 22.14 -18.52 17.94
C TRP A 136 22.76 -17.12 17.96
N ASN A 137 24.03 -17.05 18.36
CA ASN A 137 24.73 -15.79 18.63
C ASN A 137 25.22 -15.12 17.35
N VAL A 138 24.28 -14.69 16.51
CA VAL A 138 24.55 -13.86 15.34
C VAL A 138 24.33 -12.41 15.74
N GLU A 139 25.39 -11.61 15.86
CA GLU A 139 25.32 -10.19 16.25
C GLU A 139 24.35 -9.35 15.38
N ARG A 140 24.09 -9.81 14.15
CA ARG A 140 23.25 -9.14 13.14
C ARG A 140 21.78 -9.55 13.20
N LEU A 141 21.41 -10.45 14.12
CA LEU A 141 20.06 -10.97 14.23
C LEU A 141 19.02 -9.89 14.60
N PRO A 142 19.29 -8.96 15.55
CA PRO A 142 18.37 -7.87 15.84
C PRO A 142 18.17 -6.94 14.64
N TYR A 143 19.25 -6.65 13.90
CA TYR A 143 19.20 -5.80 12.70
C TYR A 143 18.35 -6.44 11.60
N THR A 144 18.58 -7.72 11.31
CA THR A 144 17.80 -8.48 10.33
C THR A 144 16.33 -8.58 10.73
N GLY A 145 16.05 -8.85 12.01
CA GLY A 145 14.69 -8.88 12.54
C GLY A 145 13.95 -7.55 12.38
N GLY A 146 14.64 -6.43 12.65
CA GLY A 146 14.09 -5.09 12.42
C GLY A 146 13.75 -4.84 10.95
N LEU A 147 14.64 -5.20 10.02
CA LEU A 147 14.39 -5.07 8.58
C LEU A 147 13.20 -5.94 8.11
N LEU A 148 13.09 -7.17 8.60
CA LEU A 148 11.97 -8.05 8.30
C LEU A 148 10.65 -7.51 8.86
N ALA A 149 10.66 -6.98 10.09
CA ALA A 149 9.48 -6.37 10.69
C ALA A 149 9.02 -5.12 9.91
N LEU A 150 9.94 -4.23 9.53
CA LEU A 150 9.63 -3.06 8.70
C LEU A 150 9.05 -3.48 7.34
N THR A 151 9.65 -4.48 6.69
CA THR A 151 9.16 -5.00 5.41
C THR A 151 7.76 -5.61 5.54
N ALA A 152 7.49 -6.36 6.62
CA ALA A 152 6.17 -6.91 6.93
C ALA A 152 5.10 -5.81 7.11
N MET A 153 5.45 -4.72 7.81
CA MET A 153 4.55 -3.56 7.96
C MET A 153 4.27 -2.88 6.63
N LEU A 154 5.28 -2.71 5.77
CA LEU A 154 5.11 -2.12 4.44
C LEU A 154 4.19 -2.96 3.56
N ILE A 155 4.39 -4.29 3.55
CA ILE A 155 3.52 -5.22 2.82
C ILE A 155 2.07 -5.04 3.28
N GLY A 156 1.84 -5.13 4.58
CA GLY A 156 0.52 -5.00 5.18
C GLY A 156 -0.20 -3.68 4.88
N ALA A 157 0.53 -2.56 4.93
CA ALA A 157 0.01 -1.24 4.56
C ALA A 157 -0.35 -1.13 3.07
N CYS A 158 0.36 -1.85 2.20
CA CYS A 158 0.15 -1.82 0.76
C CYS A 158 -0.91 -2.81 0.26
N THR A 159 -1.11 -3.92 0.99
CA THR A 159 -2.09 -4.98 0.69
C THR A 159 -3.48 -4.46 0.31
N PRO A 160 -4.16 -3.59 1.10
CA PRO A 160 -5.52 -3.15 0.76
C PRO A 160 -5.57 -2.42 -0.59
N ALA A 161 -4.59 -1.57 -0.87
CA ALA A 161 -4.52 -0.84 -2.14
C ALA A 161 -4.19 -1.76 -3.31
N MET A 162 -3.28 -2.74 -3.11
CA MET A 162 -2.96 -3.74 -4.12
C MET A 162 -4.18 -4.58 -4.49
N ILE A 163 -4.95 -5.05 -3.50
CA ILE A 163 -6.19 -5.82 -3.71
C ILE A 163 -7.19 -5.00 -4.54
N LEU A 164 -7.51 -3.78 -4.10
CA LEU A 164 -8.47 -2.91 -4.78
C LEU A 164 -8.03 -2.58 -6.22
N SER A 165 -6.75 -2.29 -6.43
CA SER A 165 -6.22 -1.99 -7.76
C SER A 165 -6.23 -3.20 -8.71
N TRP A 166 -6.25 -4.42 -8.17
CA TRP A 166 -6.31 -5.66 -8.95
C TRP A 166 -7.75 -6.06 -9.31
N THR A 167 -8.69 -5.83 -8.40
CA THR A 167 -10.10 -6.22 -8.55
C THR A 167 -10.91 -5.22 -9.36
N ASN A 168 -10.62 -3.92 -9.26
CA ASN A 168 -11.46 -2.90 -9.89
C ASN A 168 -11.47 -3.00 -11.43
N PRO A 169 -12.66 -2.94 -12.07
CA PRO A 169 -12.80 -2.87 -13.52
C PRO A 169 -12.13 -1.60 -14.09
N ASP A 170 -11.83 -1.63 -15.40
CA ASP A 170 -11.42 -0.42 -16.10
C ASP A 170 -12.60 0.57 -16.14
N PRO A 171 -12.34 1.89 -16.04
CA PRO A 171 -13.39 2.89 -16.27
C PRO A 171 -13.92 2.72 -17.70
N ASP A 172 -15.25 2.76 -17.87
CA ASP A 172 -15.89 2.57 -19.16
C ASP A 172 -15.46 3.65 -20.17
N PRO A 173 -15.26 3.31 -21.45
CA PRO A 173 -14.77 4.25 -22.46
C PRO A 173 -15.71 5.43 -22.73
N ILE A 174 -17.00 5.29 -22.38
CA ILE A 174 -18.02 6.33 -22.55
C ILE A 174 -17.70 7.57 -21.69
N ASP A 175 -17.13 7.39 -20.50
CA ASP A 175 -16.70 8.48 -19.62
C ASP A 175 -15.46 9.23 -20.16
N SER A 176 -14.79 8.71 -21.18
CA SER A 176 -13.65 9.39 -21.84
C SER A 176 -14.03 10.12 -23.13
N GLU A 177 -15.12 9.72 -23.81
CA GLU A 177 -15.56 10.35 -25.06
C GLU A 177 -16.44 11.60 -24.84
N GLU A 178 -17.14 11.73 -23.70
CA GLU A 178 -17.96 12.91 -23.38
C GLU A 178 -17.12 14.18 -23.10
N PHE A 179 -15.80 14.06 -22.92
CA PHE A 179 -14.89 15.18 -22.63
C PHE A 179 -14.08 15.67 -23.84
N ASP A 180 -14.20 15.02 -25.00
CA ASP A 180 -13.53 15.42 -26.26
C ASP A 180 -14.47 16.20 -27.22
N LEU A 181 -15.65 16.62 -26.75
CA LEU A 181 -16.59 17.54 -27.42
C LEU A 181 -16.76 18.84 -26.62
#